data_AF-A0A4Y2QK19-F1
#
_entry.id   AF-A0A4Y2QK19-F1
#
_cell.length_a   1.000
_cell.length_b   1.000
_cell.length_c   1.000
_cell.angle_alpha   90.00
_cell.angle_beta   90.00
_cell.angle_gamma   90.00
#
_symmetry.space_group_name_H-M   'P 1'
#
loop_
_entity.id
_entity.type
_entity.pdbx_description
1 polymer ?
#
loop_
_entity_poly.entity_id
_entity_poly.type
_entity_poly.pdbx_seq_one_letter_code
_entity_poly.pdbx_strand_id
1 'polypeptide(L)'
;MTITELNRKQTAYKNKLKKIEQFVNVFQAVDETKDYIELKFKLNFLNDILKELDNLQKEYCALPDKVELNDALDILSDMEEDAEKCKLSILVFLSKYEEQEKENSKLSQKSHIKLPHIPLPKFKNFKTQFMSVIGNNDSLNESQKLMYLKSALKNDAALIRSDQDNFDFLLKALENRYEIKEPWLTYISPNYFRLINCIMKILLKLDH
;
A
#
# COMPACT_ATOMS: atom_id res chain seq x y z
N MET A 1 31.30 -5.39 -8.03
CA MET A 1 31.12 -3.92 -8.03
C MET A 1 32.30 -3.32 -7.29
N THR A 2 32.81 -2.18 -7.73
CA THR A 2 33.88 -1.45 -7.03
C THR A 2 33.28 -0.57 -5.92
N ILE A 3 34.06 -0.23 -4.90
CA ILE A 3 33.64 0.71 -3.84
C ILE A 3 33.17 2.05 -4.42
N THR A 4 33.84 2.54 -5.47
CA THR A 4 33.47 3.81 -6.13
C THR A 4 32.07 3.75 -6.77
N GLU A 5 31.71 2.62 -7.37
CA GLU A 5 30.37 2.41 -7.95
C GLU A 5 29.29 2.36 -6.87
N LEU A 6 29.58 1.72 -5.74
CA LEU A 6 28.68 1.67 -4.58
C LEU A 6 28.48 3.06 -3.96
N ASN A 7 29.56 3.81 -3.74
CA ASN A 7 29.48 5.19 -3.22
C ASN A 7 28.66 6.10 -4.14
N ARG A 8 28.77 5.91 -5.46
CA ARG A 8 27.94 6.63 -6.44
C ARG A 8 26.47 6.26 -6.32
N LYS A 9 26.13 4.96 -6.19
CA LYS A 9 24.75 4.50 -5.97
C LYS A 9 24.19 5.08 -4.66
N GLN A 10 24.96 5.02 -3.58
CA GLN A 10 24.59 5.57 -2.27
C GLN A 10 24.26 7.06 -2.37
N THR A 11 25.13 7.83 -3.04
CA THR A 11 24.90 9.26 -3.28
C THR A 11 23.62 9.52 -4.08
N ALA A 12 23.32 8.67 -5.08
CA ALA A 12 22.09 8.79 -5.86
C ALA A 12 20.84 8.54 -5.01
N TYR A 13 20.86 7.53 -4.13
CA TYR A 13 19.76 7.27 -3.21
C TYR A 13 19.61 8.35 -2.14
N LYS A 14 20.72 8.87 -1.59
CA LYS A 14 20.71 10.02 -0.67
C LYS A 14 20.00 11.23 -1.28
N ASN A 15 20.29 11.53 -2.54
CA ASN A 15 19.64 12.63 -3.26
C ASN A 15 18.14 12.39 -3.50
N LYS A 16 17.74 11.15 -3.77
CA LYS A 16 16.32 10.78 -3.91
C LYS A 16 15.59 10.93 -2.58
N LEU A 17 16.18 10.45 -1.49
CA LEU A 17 15.62 10.54 -0.14
C LEU A 17 15.42 12.00 0.28
N LYS A 18 16.43 12.86 0.06
CA LYS A 18 16.33 14.29 0.36
C LYS A 18 15.16 14.99 -0.33
N LYS A 19 14.81 14.57 -1.56
CA LYS A 19 13.63 15.10 -2.27
C LYS A 19 12.31 14.69 -1.61
N ILE A 20 12.24 13.47 -1.08
CA ILE A 20 11.07 12.98 -0.34
C ILE A 20 10.97 13.71 0.99
N GLU A 21 12.08 13.86 1.70
CA GLU A 21 12.14 14.61 2.96
C GLU A 21 11.65 16.05 2.78
N GLN A 22 12.13 16.74 1.74
CA GLN A 22 11.63 18.08 1.37
C GLN A 22 10.14 18.09 1.10
N PHE A 23 9.62 17.10 0.38
CA PHE A 23 8.19 16.94 0.15
C PHE A 23 7.43 16.78 1.48
N VAL A 24 7.87 15.88 2.36
CA VAL A 24 7.24 15.63 3.67
C VAL A 24 7.24 16.89 4.54
N ASN A 25 8.34 17.64 4.56
CA ASN A 25 8.46 18.88 5.32
C ASN A 25 7.53 19.99 4.79
N VAL A 26 7.43 20.15 3.46
CA VAL A 26 6.49 21.09 2.84
C VAL A 26 5.05 20.67 3.11
N PHE A 27 4.75 19.38 2.98
CA PHE A 27 3.44 18.81 3.24
C PHE A 27 3.00 19.02 4.71
N GLN A 28 3.94 18.91 5.64
CA GLN A 28 3.68 19.16 7.06
C GLN A 28 3.36 20.63 7.35
N ALA A 29 3.92 21.56 6.56
CA ALA A 29 3.71 23.00 6.73
C ALA A 29 2.42 23.53 6.08
N VAL A 30 1.87 22.82 5.10
CA VAL A 30 0.71 23.24 4.32
C VAL A 30 -0.47 22.29 4.60
N ASP A 31 -1.39 22.71 5.48
CA ASP A 31 -2.57 21.93 5.91
C ASP A 31 -3.62 21.71 4.78
N GLU A 32 -3.43 22.39 3.64
CA GLU A 32 -4.46 22.50 2.59
C GLU A 32 -4.25 21.57 1.38
N THR A 33 -3.05 21.02 1.16
CA THR A 33 -2.77 20.19 -0.02
C THR A 33 -3.17 18.74 0.20
N LYS A 34 -4.42 18.40 -0.16
CA LYS A 34 -4.94 17.02 -0.16
C LYS A 34 -4.46 16.24 -1.40
N ASP A 35 -3.22 15.78 -1.41
CA ASP A 35 -2.72 14.86 -2.45
C ASP A 35 -2.45 13.45 -1.90
N TYR A 36 -3.55 12.75 -1.59
CA TYR A 36 -3.51 11.36 -1.11
C TYR A 36 -2.81 10.41 -2.10
N ILE A 37 -2.95 10.68 -3.41
CA ILE A 37 -2.35 9.87 -4.47
C ILE A 37 -0.83 10.09 -4.46
N GLU A 38 -0.37 11.33 -4.38
CA GLU A 38 1.06 11.64 -4.28
C GLU A 38 1.65 11.05 -2.99
N LEU A 39 0.97 11.16 -1.84
CA LEU A 39 1.42 10.53 -0.59
C LEU A 39 1.61 9.01 -0.74
N LYS A 40 0.63 8.31 -1.31
CA LYS A 40 0.75 6.86 -1.59
C LYS A 40 1.89 6.55 -2.55
N PHE A 41 2.07 7.37 -3.58
CA PHE A 41 3.17 7.21 -4.53
C PHE A 41 4.53 7.38 -3.84
N LYS A 42 4.72 8.44 -3.03
CA LYS A 42 5.96 8.66 -2.27
C LYS A 42 6.21 7.53 -1.27
N LEU A 43 5.18 7.01 -0.61
CA LEU A 43 5.29 5.87 0.30
C LEU A 43 5.83 4.61 -0.42
N ASN A 44 5.26 4.27 -1.58
CA ASN A 44 5.72 3.13 -2.37
C ASN A 44 7.16 3.32 -2.84
N PHE A 45 7.47 4.52 -3.34
CA PHE A 45 8.82 4.85 -3.78
C PHE A 45 9.84 4.77 -2.64
N LEU A 46 9.46 5.17 -1.43
CA LEU A 46 10.29 5.07 -0.23
C LEU A 46 10.53 3.62 0.21
N ASN A 47 9.52 2.76 0.10
CA ASN A 47 9.69 1.32 0.32
C ASN A 47 10.67 0.68 -0.67
N ASP A 48 10.69 1.16 -1.92
CA ASP A 48 11.66 0.69 -2.91
C ASP A 48 13.07 1.21 -2.61
N ILE A 49 13.21 2.47 -2.15
CA ILE A 49 14.51 2.98 -1.67
C ILE A 49 15.03 2.11 -0.51
N LEU A 50 14.21 1.81 0.49
CA LEU A 50 14.61 0.99 1.65
C LEU A 50 15.13 -0.40 1.24
N LYS A 51 14.47 -1.06 0.28
CA LYS A 51 14.96 -2.34 -0.28
C LYS A 51 16.32 -2.17 -0.97
N GLU A 52 16.49 -1.09 -1.70
CA GLU A 52 17.73 -0.80 -2.40
C GLU A 52 18.88 -0.44 -1.45
N LEU A 53 18.60 0.20 -0.31
CA LEU A 53 19.60 0.44 0.75
C LEU A 53 20.05 -0.87 1.40
N ASP A 54 19.12 -1.77 1.74
CA ASP A 54 19.42 -3.12 2.25
C ASP A 54 20.27 -3.93 1.24
N ASN A 55 19.96 -3.84 -0.06
CA ASN A 55 20.79 -4.43 -1.10
C ASN A 55 22.20 -3.81 -1.15
N LEU A 56 22.29 -2.48 -1.02
CA LEU A 56 23.56 -1.77 -1.06
C LEU A 56 24.45 -2.10 0.15
N GLN A 57 23.85 -2.22 1.34
CA GLN A 57 24.54 -2.67 2.55
C GLN A 57 25.16 -4.07 2.34
N LYS A 58 24.38 -5.02 1.79
CA LYS A 58 24.88 -6.36 1.44
C LYS A 58 26.03 -6.30 0.43
N GLU A 59 25.93 -5.44 -0.58
CA GLU A 59 26.99 -5.24 -1.58
C GLU A 59 28.28 -4.68 -0.94
N TYR A 60 28.18 -3.74 0.02
CA TYR A 60 29.33 -3.25 0.77
C TYR A 60 29.95 -4.33 1.66
N CYS A 61 29.14 -5.07 2.42
CA CYS A 61 29.63 -6.14 3.30
C CYS A 61 30.27 -7.33 2.55
N ALA A 62 30.00 -7.47 1.25
CA ALA A 62 30.62 -8.48 0.39
C ALA A 62 32.00 -8.06 -0.16
N LEU A 63 32.44 -6.82 0.10
CA LEU A 63 33.77 -6.36 -0.29
C LEU A 63 34.88 -6.98 0.58
N PRO A 64 36.12 -7.07 0.08
CA PRO A 64 37.24 -7.57 0.88
C PRO A 64 37.54 -6.71 2.11
N ASP A 65 37.87 -7.32 3.25
CA ASP A 65 38.12 -6.67 4.57
C ASP A 65 39.16 -5.54 4.58
N LYS A 66 40.01 -5.46 3.55
CA LYS A 66 41.02 -4.39 3.39
C LYS A 66 40.45 -3.07 2.89
N VAL A 67 39.16 -2.99 2.59
CA VAL A 67 38.48 -1.79 2.13
C VAL A 67 37.89 -1.08 3.35
N GLU A 68 38.25 0.20 3.53
CA GLU A 68 37.68 1.02 4.61
C GLU A 68 36.24 1.42 4.25
N LEU A 69 35.28 0.97 5.07
CA LEU A 69 33.84 1.07 4.79
C LEU A 69 33.04 1.78 5.89
N ASN A 70 33.64 2.08 7.04
CA ASN A 70 32.90 2.57 8.21
C ASN A 70 32.07 3.81 7.89
N ASP A 71 32.68 4.81 7.24
CA ASP A 71 31.96 6.03 6.81
C ASP A 71 30.79 5.73 5.87
N ALA A 72 30.95 4.77 4.93
CA ALA A 72 29.90 4.43 3.98
C ALA A 72 28.75 3.68 4.65
N LEU A 73 29.03 2.81 5.61
CA LEU A 73 28.02 2.06 6.35
C LEU A 73 27.27 2.96 7.36
N ASP A 74 27.97 3.88 8.01
CA ASP A 74 27.34 4.88 8.90
C ASP A 74 26.38 5.78 8.12
N ILE A 75 26.81 6.28 6.95
CA ILE A 75 25.93 7.07 6.06
C ILE A 75 24.73 6.24 5.60
N LEU A 76 24.88 4.94 5.35
CA LEU A 76 23.76 4.07 5.00
C LEU A 76 22.77 3.93 6.16
N SER A 77 23.27 3.73 7.38
CA SER A 77 22.45 3.65 8.58
C SER A 77 21.63 4.94 8.78
N ASP A 78 22.27 6.10 8.66
CA ASP A 78 21.60 7.41 8.76
C ASP A 78 20.48 7.53 7.70
N MET A 79 20.77 7.12 6.46
CA MET A 79 19.79 7.15 5.36
C MET A 79 18.59 6.22 5.60
N GLU A 80 18.81 5.06 6.22
CA GLU A 80 17.72 4.13 6.57
C GLU A 80 16.83 4.70 7.67
N GLU A 81 17.43 5.30 8.71
CA GLU A 81 16.69 5.98 9.78
C GLU A 81 15.85 7.14 9.24
N ASP A 82 16.44 8.00 8.41
CA ASP A 82 15.74 9.12 7.76
C ASP A 82 14.59 8.63 6.86
N ALA A 83 14.81 7.55 6.12
CA ALA A 83 13.79 6.96 5.27
C ALA A 83 12.62 6.39 6.08
N GLU A 84 12.86 5.68 7.18
CA GLU A 84 11.78 5.19 8.05
C GLU A 84 11.05 6.34 8.75
N LYS A 85 11.76 7.40 9.15
CA LYS A 85 11.14 8.61 9.69
C LYS A 85 10.20 9.28 8.68
N CYS A 86 10.63 9.47 7.44
CA CYS A 86 9.77 9.99 6.37
C CYS A 86 8.55 9.08 6.14
N LYS A 87 8.74 7.75 6.18
CA LYS A 87 7.67 6.77 5.98
C LYS A 87 6.61 6.86 7.07
N LEU A 88 7.02 6.97 8.33
CA LEU A 88 6.11 7.16 9.45
C LEU A 88 5.31 8.46 9.30
N SER A 89 5.95 9.57 8.93
CA SER A 89 5.25 10.84 8.67
C SER A 89 4.18 10.70 7.59
N ILE A 90 4.51 10.06 6.46
CA ILE A 90 3.56 9.82 5.37
C ILE A 90 2.39 8.94 5.83
N LEU A 91 2.66 7.88 6.61
CA LEU A 91 1.62 7.01 7.17
C LEU A 91 0.68 7.76 8.12
N VAL A 92 1.23 8.67 8.95
CA VAL A 92 0.43 9.54 9.80
C VAL A 92 -0.48 10.43 8.95
N PHE A 93 0.02 11.04 7.88
CA PHE A 93 -0.83 11.83 6.97
C PHE A 93 -1.93 10.99 6.34
N LEU A 94 -1.60 9.81 5.82
CA LEU A 94 -2.58 8.89 5.22
C LEU A 94 -3.66 8.47 6.22
N SER A 95 -3.29 8.22 7.49
CA SER A 95 -4.26 7.86 8.53
C SER A 95 -5.26 8.99 8.83
N LYS A 96 -4.82 10.26 8.84
CA LYS A 96 -5.70 11.41 9.02
C LYS A 96 -6.74 11.54 7.90
N TYR A 97 -6.37 11.20 6.66
CA TYR A 97 -7.32 11.16 5.54
C TYR A 97 -8.37 10.06 5.70
N GLU A 98 -7.95 8.87 6.13
CA GLU A 98 -8.86 7.76 6.39
C GLU A 98 -9.83 8.05 7.55
N GLU A 99 -9.40 8.85 8.54
CA GLU A 99 -10.25 9.33 9.64
C GLU A 99 -11.21 10.43 9.20
N GLN A 100 -10.78 11.40 8.38
CA GLN A 100 -11.67 12.44 7.82
C GLN A 100 -12.76 11.85 6.92
N GLU A 101 -12.44 10.86 6.09
CA GLU A 101 -13.44 10.10 5.30
C GLU A 101 -14.48 9.45 6.22
N LYS A 102 -14.04 8.87 7.34
CA LYS A 102 -14.92 8.26 8.35
C LYS A 102 -15.76 9.31 9.11
N GLU A 103 -15.24 10.48 9.42
CA GLU A 103 -16.00 11.54 10.11
C GLU A 103 -17.00 12.25 9.19
N ASN A 104 -16.64 12.52 7.94
CA ASN A 104 -17.56 13.05 6.93
C ASN A 104 -18.72 12.07 6.65
N SER A 105 -18.45 10.76 6.74
CA SER A 105 -19.51 9.74 6.68
C SER A 105 -20.44 9.73 7.90
N LYS A 106 -19.96 10.18 9.07
CA LYS A 106 -20.76 10.27 10.32
C LYS A 106 -21.68 11.50 10.35
N LEU A 107 -21.28 12.63 9.77
CA LEU A 107 -22.11 13.85 9.76
C LEU A 107 -23.38 13.70 8.90
N SER A 108 -23.39 12.74 7.96
CA SER A 108 -24.53 12.45 7.07
C SER A 108 -25.60 11.52 7.68
N GLN A 109 -25.43 10.98 8.89
CA GLN A 109 -26.37 10.02 9.49
C GLN A 109 -27.18 10.64 10.64
N LYS A 110 -28.23 11.39 10.27
CA LYS A 110 -29.34 11.70 11.18
C LYS A 110 -30.36 10.56 11.14
N SER A 111 -30.15 9.52 11.94
CA SER A 111 -31.15 8.70 12.65
C SER A 111 -30.54 7.38 13.14
N HIS A 112 -30.86 7.06 14.40
CA HIS A 112 -30.38 5.90 15.16
C HIS A 112 -30.83 4.57 14.56
N ILE A 113 -29.89 3.64 14.37
CA ILE A 113 -29.87 2.22 14.77
C ILE A 113 -28.40 1.74 14.60
N LYS A 114 -27.72 1.33 15.67
CA LYS A 114 -26.39 0.72 15.58
C LYS A 114 -26.54 -0.75 15.18
N LEU A 115 -26.21 -1.07 13.93
CA LEU A 115 -26.09 -2.44 13.46
C LEU A 115 -24.72 -3.04 13.87
N PRO A 116 -24.65 -4.34 14.18
CA PRO A 116 -23.39 -5.01 14.48
C PRO A 116 -22.42 -4.94 13.29
N HIS A 117 -21.12 -4.84 13.58
CA HIS A 117 -20.07 -4.74 12.58
C HIS A 117 -19.93 -6.09 11.84
N ILE A 118 -20.46 -6.14 10.62
CA ILE A 118 -20.33 -7.28 9.72
C ILE A 118 -18.97 -7.13 8.99
N PRO A 119 -18.10 -8.15 8.96
CA PRO A 119 -16.86 -8.08 8.18
C PRO A 119 -17.21 -7.77 6.73
N LEU A 120 -16.55 -6.75 6.15
CA LEU A 120 -16.83 -6.29 4.79
C LEU A 120 -16.93 -7.49 3.84
N PRO A 121 -18.05 -7.67 3.12
CA PRO A 121 -18.12 -8.69 2.11
C PRO A 121 -17.06 -8.33 1.07
N LYS A 122 -15.99 -9.13 1.00
CA LYS A 122 -15.04 -9.10 -0.12
C LYS A 122 -15.89 -9.07 -1.40
N PHE A 123 -15.53 -8.28 -2.41
CA PHE A 123 -16.28 -8.20 -3.68
C PHE A 123 -16.73 -9.57 -4.22
N LYS A 124 -15.97 -10.64 -3.94
CA LYS A 124 -16.33 -12.05 -4.10
C LYS A 124 -17.72 -12.44 -3.56
N ASN A 125 -18.11 -11.98 -2.37
CA ASN A 125 -19.42 -12.23 -1.77
C ASN A 125 -20.53 -11.50 -2.54
N PHE A 126 -20.32 -10.24 -2.92
CA PHE A 126 -21.24 -9.50 -3.79
C PHE A 126 -21.39 -10.21 -5.13
N LYS A 127 -20.28 -10.54 -5.80
CA LYS A 127 -20.27 -11.25 -7.09
C LYS A 127 -21.00 -12.59 -6.98
N THR A 128 -20.74 -13.38 -5.96
CA THR A 128 -21.38 -14.70 -5.78
C THR A 128 -22.90 -14.55 -5.60
N GLN A 129 -23.34 -13.62 -4.76
CA GLN A 129 -24.77 -13.36 -4.54
C GLN A 129 -25.45 -12.79 -5.79
N PHE A 130 -24.79 -11.85 -6.46
CA PHE A 130 -25.31 -11.22 -7.67
C PHE A 130 -25.42 -12.23 -8.82
N MET A 131 -24.40 -13.06 -9.04
CA MET A 131 -24.43 -14.11 -10.07
C MET A 131 -25.50 -15.16 -9.76
N SER A 132 -25.69 -15.52 -8.48
CA SER A 132 -26.71 -16.50 -8.08
C SER A 132 -28.15 -16.04 -8.32
N VAL A 133 -28.43 -14.74 -8.31
CA VAL A 133 -29.79 -14.20 -8.41
C VAL A 133 -30.08 -13.58 -9.79
N ILE A 134 -29.09 -12.92 -10.38
CA ILE A 134 -29.25 -12.13 -11.61
C ILE A 134 -28.34 -12.65 -12.73
N GLY A 135 -27.05 -12.83 -12.48
CA GLY A 135 -26.08 -13.18 -13.53
C GLY A 135 -26.36 -14.53 -14.21
N ASN A 136 -26.74 -15.54 -13.44
CA ASN A 136 -27.08 -16.89 -13.90
C ASN A 136 -28.57 -17.09 -14.15
N ASN A 137 -29.37 -16.01 -14.20
CA ASN A 137 -30.80 -16.12 -14.42
C ASN A 137 -31.11 -16.10 -15.92
N ASP A 138 -31.52 -17.25 -16.45
CA ASP A 138 -31.84 -17.43 -17.88
C ASP A 138 -33.10 -16.68 -18.34
N SER A 139 -33.94 -16.22 -17.40
CA SER A 139 -35.12 -15.40 -17.72
C SER A 139 -34.80 -13.92 -17.98
N LEU A 140 -33.59 -13.47 -17.64
CA LEU A 140 -33.14 -12.10 -17.85
C LEU A 140 -32.18 -12.04 -19.04
N ASN A 141 -32.39 -11.08 -19.94
CA ASN A 141 -31.44 -10.82 -21.01
C ASN A 141 -30.25 -9.96 -20.52
N GLU A 142 -29.19 -9.90 -21.32
CA GLU A 142 -27.95 -9.20 -20.94
C GLU A 142 -28.12 -7.71 -20.65
N SER A 143 -29.06 -7.04 -21.34
CA SER A 143 -29.35 -5.63 -21.08
C SER A 143 -30.02 -5.42 -19.71
N GLN A 144 -30.94 -6.32 -19.34
CA GLN A 144 -31.58 -6.32 -18.02
C GLN A 144 -30.57 -6.62 -16.91
N LYS A 145 -29.71 -7.64 -17.10
CA LYS A 145 -28.63 -7.98 -16.16
C LYS A 145 -27.67 -6.80 -15.97
N LEU A 146 -27.30 -6.12 -17.05
CA LEU A 146 -26.50 -4.90 -17.01
C LEU A 146 -27.18 -3.77 -16.23
N MET A 147 -28.48 -3.57 -16.44
CA MET A 147 -29.24 -2.54 -15.71
C MET A 147 -29.29 -2.83 -14.22
N TYR A 148 -29.57 -4.08 -13.82
CA TYR A 148 -29.51 -4.52 -12.43
C TYR A 148 -28.11 -4.33 -11.83
N LEU A 149 -27.06 -4.64 -12.58
CA LEU A 149 -25.68 -4.45 -12.13
C LEU A 149 -25.39 -2.97 -11.91
N LYS A 150 -25.69 -2.10 -12.88
CA LYS A 150 -25.53 -0.63 -12.77
C LYS A 150 -26.29 -0.06 -11.57
N SER A 151 -27.53 -0.50 -11.33
CA SER A 151 -28.34 -0.06 -10.18
C SER A 151 -27.81 -0.55 -8.83
N ALA A 152 -27.09 -1.68 -8.79
CA ALA A 152 -26.47 -2.20 -7.57
C ALA A 152 -25.18 -1.43 -7.19
N LEU A 153 -24.55 -0.74 -8.15
CA LEU A 153 -23.35 0.06 -7.91
C LEU A 153 -23.72 1.39 -7.21
N LYS A 154 -22.98 1.73 -6.14
CA LYS A 154 -23.12 2.98 -5.40
C LYS A 154 -21.75 3.64 -5.21
N ASN A 155 -21.75 4.95 -4.95
CA ASN A 155 -20.55 5.74 -4.64
C ASN A 155 -19.43 5.51 -5.68
N ASP A 156 -18.19 5.23 -5.25
CA ASP A 156 -17.02 5.02 -6.11
C ASP A 156 -17.17 3.89 -7.13
N ALA A 157 -18.02 2.90 -6.86
CA ALA A 157 -18.32 1.82 -7.81
C ALA A 157 -19.22 2.31 -8.95
N ALA A 158 -20.09 3.30 -8.72
CA ALA A 158 -20.91 3.92 -9.76
C ALA A 158 -20.07 4.81 -10.70
N LEU A 159 -18.88 5.24 -10.26
CA LEU A 159 -17.92 6.00 -11.07
C LEU A 159 -17.08 5.12 -12.00
N ILE A 160 -17.21 3.78 -11.93
CA ILE A 160 -16.61 2.89 -12.92
C ILE A 160 -17.37 3.09 -14.23
N ARG A 161 -16.86 4.02 -15.04
CA ARG A 161 -17.26 4.17 -16.43
C ARG A 161 -16.72 2.96 -17.17
N SER A 162 -17.62 2.05 -17.54
CA SER A 162 -17.39 1.09 -18.60
C SER A 162 -17.93 1.73 -19.86
N ASP A 163 -17.04 2.03 -20.80
CA ASP A 163 -17.34 2.55 -22.14
C ASP A 163 -18.16 1.53 -22.98
N GLN A 164 -18.42 0.36 -22.40
CA GLN A 164 -19.06 -0.79 -23.03
C GLN A 164 -20.43 -1.04 -22.37
N ASP A 165 -21.50 -1.02 -23.18
CA ASP A 165 -22.87 -1.40 -22.83
C ASP A 165 -23.06 -2.92 -22.72
N ASN A 166 -22.13 -3.60 -22.06
CA ASN A 166 -22.17 -5.04 -21.91
C ASN A 166 -21.86 -5.46 -20.46
N PHE A 167 -22.73 -6.33 -19.94
CA PHE A 167 -22.69 -6.92 -18.60
C PHE A 167 -21.32 -7.50 -18.27
N ASP A 168 -20.74 -8.31 -19.17
CA ASP A 168 -19.47 -8.99 -18.94
C ASP A 168 -18.30 -8.01 -18.76
N PHE A 169 -18.29 -6.93 -19.55
CA PHE A 169 -17.22 -5.93 -19.49
C PHE A 169 -17.29 -5.13 -18.18
N LEU A 170 -18.49 -4.73 -17.76
CA LEU A 170 -18.69 -4.05 -16.47
C LEU A 170 -18.33 -4.96 -15.30
N LEU A 171 -18.74 -6.23 -15.34
CA LEU A 171 -18.41 -7.21 -14.31
C LEU A 171 -16.89 -7.44 -14.20
N LYS A 172 -16.20 -7.55 -15.35
CA LYS A 172 -14.74 -7.68 -15.41
C LYS A 172 -14.00 -6.42 -14.93
N ALA A 173 -14.53 -5.24 -15.21
CA ALA A 173 -13.97 -3.98 -14.69
C ALA A 173 -14.09 -3.90 -13.16
N LEU A 174 -15.23 -4.35 -12.62
CA LEU A 174 -15.45 -4.46 -11.18
C LEU A 174 -14.52 -5.49 -10.53
N GLU A 175 -14.33 -6.65 -11.17
CA GLU A 175 -13.36 -7.66 -10.75
C GLU A 175 -11.94 -7.09 -10.70
N ASN A 176 -11.47 -6.45 -11.77
CA ASN A 176 -10.13 -5.90 -11.78
C ASN A 176 -9.89 -4.82 -10.71
N ARG A 177 -10.94 -4.07 -10.33
CA ARG A 177 -10.83 -2.99 -9.35
C ARG A 177 -11.01 -3.45 -7.90
N TYR A 178 -11.89 -4.41 -7.65
CA TYR A 178 -12.31 -4.80 -6.30
C TYR A 178 -12.02 -6.26 -5.94
N GLU A 179 -11.70 -7.11 -6.91
CA GLU A 179 -11.10 -8.40 -6.60
C GLU A 179 -9.69 -8.13 -6.08
N ILE A 180 -9.51 -8.38 -4.78
CA ILE A 180 -8.18 -8.47 -4.18
C ILE A 180 -7.50 -9.64 -4.89
N LYS A 181 -6.68 -9.36 -5.90
CA LYS A 181 -5.68 -10.31 -6.35
C LYS A 181 -4.81 -10.53 -5.13
N GLU A 182 -4.73 -11.76 -4.65
CA GLU A 182 -3.84 -12.17 -3.58
C GLU A 182 -2.51 -12.72 -4.18
N PRO A 183 -1.56 -11.89 -4.67
CA PRO A 183 -0.15 -12.31 -4.79
C PRO A 183 0.68 -11.96 -3.54
N TRP A 184 0.14 -11.14 -2.62
CA TRP A 184 0.94 -10.59 -1.52
C TRP A 184 1.22 -11.60 -0.40
N LEU A 185 0.40 -12.63 -0.24
CA LEU A 185 0.65 -13.69 0.74
C LEU A 185 1.75 -14.67 0.31
N THR A 186 2.12 -14.71 -0.97
CA THR A 186 3.30 -15.45 -1.47
C THR A 186 4.60 -14.64 -1.43
N TYR A 187 4.55 -13.35 -1.06
CA TYR A 187 5.70 -12.45 -1.03
C TYR A 187 6.08 -11.95 0.38
N ILE A 188 5.57 -12.58 1.43
CA ILE A 188 6.20 -12.46 2.75
C ILE A 188 7.50 -13.25 2.67
N SER A 189 8.59 -12.54 2.36
CA SER A 189 9.95 -13.09 2.28
C SER A 189 10.21 -14.04 3.47
N PRO A 190 10.81 -15.22 3.26
CA PRO A 190 11.28 -16.10 4.34
C PRO A 190 12.16 -15.38 5.37
N ASN A 191 12.71 -14.22 5.01
CA ASN A 191 13.47 -13.35 5.91
C ASN A 191 12.60 -12.73 7.00
N TYR A 192 11.32 -12.43 6.77
CA TYR A 192 10.41 -11.89 7.79
C TYR A 192 10.06 -12.97 8.84
N PHE A 193 9.88 -14.22 8.40
CA PHE A 193 9.64 -15.36 9.30
C PHE A 193 10.90 -15.78 10.06
N ARG A 194 12.09 -15.61 9.47
CA ARG A 194 13.39 -15.79 10.14
C ARG A 194 13.67 -14.69 11.16
N LEU A 195 13.37 -13.43 10.83
CA LEU A 195 13.58 -12.30 11.74
C LEU A 195 12.64 -12.40 12.95
N ILE A 196 11.36 -12.71 12.74
CA ILE A 196 10.40 -12.97 13.82
C ILE A 196 10.81 -14.18 14.66
N ASN A 197 11.27 -15.29 14.05
CA ASN A 197 11.76 -16.44 14.82
C ASN A 197 13.08 -16.16 15.56
N CYS A 198 13.98 -15.35 15.01
CA CYS A 198 15.21 -14.95 15.70
C CYS A 198 14.89 -14.04 16.89
N ILE A 199 14.01 -13.06 16.72
CA ILE A 199 13.55 -12.17 17.79
C ILE A 199 12.82 -12.99 18.88
N MET A 200 11.93 -13.91 18.51
CA MET A 200 11.25 -14.79 19.47
C MET A 200 12.21 -15.75 20.19
N LYS A 201 13.24 -16.28 19.51
CA LYS A 201 14.28 -17.12 20.16
C LYS A 201 15.20 -16.35 21.09
N ILE A 202 15.43 -15.06 20.83
CA ILE A 202 16.22 -14.17 21.71
C ILE A 202 15.38 -13.78 22.93
N LEU A 203 14.11 -13.43 22.72
CA LEU A 203 13.19 -13.08 23.81
C LEU A 203 12.89 -14.28 24.74
N LEU A 204 12.76 -15.49 24.20
CA LEU A 204 12.55 -16.72 25.01
C LEU A 204 13.83 -17.24 25.71
N LYS A 205 15.00 -16.70 25.41
CA LYS A 205 16.27 -17.07 26.07
C LYS A 205 16.68 -16.11 27.20
N LEU A 206 15.92 -15.04 27.41
CA LEU A 206 16.20 -14.03 28.45
C LEU A 206 15.42 -14.29 29.77
N ASP A 207 14.62 -15.36 29.83
CA ASP A 207 13.81 -15.74 31.00
C ASP A 207 14.38 -16.94 31.80
N HIS A 208 15.71 -17.15 31.81
CA HIS A 208 16.39 -18.08 32.73
C HIS A 208 17.71 -17.53 33.27
#